data_AF-A0A7J4T4N9-F1
#
_entry.id   AF-A0A7J4T4N9-F1
#
_cell.length_a   1.000
_cell.length_b   1.000
_cell.length_c   1.000
_cell.angle_alpha   90.00
_cell.angle_beta   90.00
_cell.angle_gamma   90.00
#
_symmetry.space_group_name_H-M   'P 1'
#
loop_
_entity.id
_entity.type
_entity.pdbx_description
1 polymer ?
#
loop_
_entity_poly.entity_id
_entity_poly.type
_entity_poly.pdbx_seq_one_letter_code
_entity_poly.pdbx_strand_id
1 'polypeptide(L)'
;SKSRKNWAQPNLSRLTRHAPEGGIVLVPGKLLGSGEVHASHKVAAYSFSASAKDKIVAAGGETLSLHELMKDNPSGKEVFILG
;
A
#
# COMPACT_ATOMS: atom_id res chain seq x y z
N SER A 1 -5.82 -20.02 10.81
CA SER A 1 -4.55 -19.27 10.91
C SER A 1 -3.91 -19.20 9.53
N LYS A 2 -4.00 -18.05 8.82
CA LYS A 2 -3.33 -17.89 7.50
C LYS A 2 -1.84 -17.61 7.76
N SER A 3 -0.98 -18.54 7.33
CA SER A 3 0.47 -18.41 7.46
C SER A 3 0.99 -17.14 6.79
N ARG A 4 1.94 -16.44 7.42
CA ARG A 4 2.61 -15.25 6.85
C ARG A 4 3.26 -15.51 5.48
N LYS A 5 3.51 -16.80 5.13
CA LYS A 5 3.98 -17.22 3.79
C LYS A 5 2.95 -16.98 2.68
N ASN A 6 1.66 -17.00 3.00
CA ASN A 6 0.56 -16.76 2.05
C ASN A 6 0.13 -15.29 2.01
N TRP A 7 0.84 -14.41 2.73
CA TRP A 7 0.56 -12.99 2.68
C TRP A 7 1.18 -12.39 1.44
N ALA A 8 0.37 -11.56 0.80
CA ALA A 8 0.78 -10.65 -0.22
C ALA A 8 2.07 -9.92 0.19
N GLN A 9 3.16 -10.19 -0.50
CA GLN A 9 4.36 -9.35 -0.50
C GLN A 9 4.41 -8.62 -1.83
N PRO A 10 3.49 -7.67 -2.08
CA PRO A 10 3.56 -6.91 -3.30
C PRO A 10 4.77 -5.99 -3.25
N ASN A 11 5.41 -5.88 -4.40
CA ASN A 11 6.48 -4.93 -4.64
C ASN A 11 5.86 -3.62 -5.16
N LEU A 12 6.60 -2.52 -5.02
CA LEU A 12 6.22 -1.21 -5.56
C LEU A 12 5.87 -1.27 -7.05
N SER A 13 6.52 -2.14 -7.82
CA SER A 13 6.19 -2.35 -9.24
C SER A 13 4.77 -2.85 -9.49
N ARG A 14 4.22 -3.69 -8.59
CA ARG A 14 2.82 -4.14 -8.67
C ARG A 14 1.86 -3.03 -8.24
N LEU A 15 2.28 -2.21 -7.28
CA LEU A 15 1.51 -1.03 -6.87
C LEU A 15 1.34 -0.08 -8.07
N THR A 16 2.41 0.29 -8.77
CA THR A 16 2.33 1.22 -9.91
C THR A 16 1.44 0.72 -11.06
N ARG A 17 1.31 -0.60 -11.25
CA ARG A 17 0.47 -1.18 -12.33
C ARG A 17 -1.01 -1.29 -11.98
N HIS A 18 -1.35 -1.40 -10.71
CA HIS A 18 -2.72 -1.70 -10.26
C HIS A 18 -3.30 -0.62 -9.35
N ALA A 19 -2.51 0.36 -8.93
CA ALA A 19 -3.00 1.49 -8.18
C ALA A 19 -3.92 2.32 -9.11
N PRO A 20 -5.22 2.44 -8.78
CA PRO A 20 -6.11 3.29 -9.53
C PRO A 20 -5.84 4.75 -9.16
N GLU A 21 -5.79 5.62 -10.15
CA GLU A 21 -5.67 7.06 -9.92
C GLU A 21 -6.85 7.54 -9.06
N GLY A 22 -6.55 8.04 -7.86
CA GLY A 22 -7.54 8.52 -6.89
C GLY A 22 -8.06 7.48 -5.88
N GLY A 23 -7.70 6.19 -6.02
CA GLY A 23 -8.12 5.14 -5.10
C GLY A 23 -7.15 4.90 -3.92
N ILE A 24 -7.62 4.21 -2.88
CA ILE A 24 -6.77 3.80 -1.76
C ILE A 24 -6.35 2.34 -1.94
N VAL A 25 -5.05 2.07 -1.99
CA VAL A 25 -4.53 0.70 -2.10
C VAL A 25 -4.25 0.13 -0.73
N LEU A 26 -4.94 -0.94 -0.35
CA LEU A 26 -4.71 -1.68 0.89
C LEU A 26 -3.87 -2.93 0.64
N VAL A 27 -2.74 -3.04 1.32
CA VAL A 27 -1.87 -4.21 1.32
C VAL A 27 -2.01 -4.95 2.65
N PRO A 28 -2.64 -6.14 2.67
CA PRO A 28 -2.76 -6.97 3.87
C PRO A 28 -1.45 -7.73 4.15
N GLY A 29 -0.35 -6.98 4.26
CA GLY A 29 0.99 -7.53 4.39
C GLY A 29 2.07 -6.48 4.53
N LYS A 30 3.33 -6.91 4.36
CA LYS A 30 4.48 -6.01 4.37
C LYS A 30 4.72 -5.51 2.95
N LEU A 31 4.65 -4.19 2.75
CA LEU A 31 5.03 -3.58 1.49
C LEU A 31 6.55 -3.46 1.42
N LEU A 32 7.13 -4.05 0.38
CA LEU A 32 8.57 -4.03 0.13
C LEU A 32 8.92 -2.96 -0.89
N GLY A 33 10.03 -2.27 -0.64
CA GLY A 33 10.51 -1.14 -1.42
C GLY A 33 11.30 -1.51 -2.67
N SER A 34 11.08 -2.70 -3.22
CA SER A 34 11.77 -3.17 -4.43
C SER A 34 11.01 -2.70 -5.66
N GLY A 35 11.66 -1.91 -6.52
CA GLY A 35 11.07 -1.27 -7.70
C GLY A 35 10.86 0.24 -7.57
N GLU A 36 10.39 0.86 -8.64
CA GLU A 36 10.09 2.30 -8.72
C GLU A 36 8.58 2.54 -8.50
N VAL A 37 8.27 3.64 -7.83
CA VAL A 37 6.91 4.13 -7.65
C VAL A 37 6.84 5.51 -8.28
N HIS A 38 5.95 5.67 -9.26
CA HIS A 38 5.87 6.89 -10.08
C HIS A 38 4.65 7.75 -9.77
N ALA A 39 3.79 7.30 -8.86
CA ALA A 39 2.47 7.89 -8.75
C ALA A 39 2.08 8.11 -7.29
N SER A 40 1.59 9.33 -7.04
CA SER A 40 1.04 9.81 -5.78
C SER A 40 -0.26 9.09 -5.45
N HIS A 41 -0.16 7.87 -4.93
CA HIS A 41 -1.31 7.11 -4.45
C HIS A 41 -1.36 7.12 -2.92
N LYS A 42 -2.57 7.02 -2.38
CA LYS A 42 -2.78 6.67 -0.96
C LYS A 42 -2.59 5.18 -0.79
N VAL A 43 -1.55 4.79 -0.07
CA VAL A 43 -1.20 3.38 0.16
C VAL A 43 -1.35 3.06 1.62
N ALA A 44 -2.29 2.18 1.95
CA ALA A 44 -2.46 1.60 3.26
C ALA A 44 -1.77 0.23 3.33
N ALA A 45 -0.94 -0.02 4.34
CA ALA A 45 -0.37 -1.35 4.56
C ALA A 45 -0.29 -1.71 6.04
N TYR A 46 -0.19 -3.01 6.33
CA TYR A 46 0.05 -3.47 7.70
C TYR A 46 1.45 -3.07 8.18
N SER A 47 2.44 -3.13 7.30
CA SER A 47 3.80 -2.67 7.59
C SER A 47 4.51 -2.24 6.31
N PHE A 48 5.36 -1.22 6.41
CA PHE A 48 6.19 -0.76 5.31
C PHE A 48 7.65 -1.02 5.64
N SER A 49 8.46 -1.39 4.64
CA SER A 49 9.91 -1.28 4.75
C SER A 49 10.34 0.19 4.71
N ALA A 50 11.47 0.52 5.34
CA ALA A 50 12.03 1.88 5.31
C ALA A 50 12.16 2.41 3.87
N SER A 51 12.77 1.61 2.99
CA SER A 51 12.91 1.95 1.56
C SER A 51 11.58 2.11 0.82
N ALA A 52 10.50 1.47 1.27
CA ALA A 52 9.18 1.63 0.65
C ALA A 52 8.56 2.98 1.04
N LYS A 53 8.64 3.35 2.33
CA LYS A 53 8.17 4.66 2.81
C LYS A 53 8.89 5.79 2.10
N ASP A 54 10.22 5.74 2.06
CA ASP A 54 11.05 6.74 1.40
C ASP A 54 10.63 6.97 -0.06
N LYS A 55 10.45 5.88 -0.82
CA LYS A 55 10.05 5.95 -2.22
C LYS A 55 8.64 6.50 -2.40
N ILE A 56 7.69 6.13 -1.54
CA ILE A 56 6.31 6.64 -1.63
C ILE A 56 6.28 8.13 -1.33
N VAL A 57 6.98 8.58 -0.28
CA VAL A 57 7.09 10.00 0.07
C VAL A 57 7.82 10.78 -1.03
N ALA A 58 8.90 10.23 -1.59
CA ALA A 58 9.65 10.83 -2.69
C ALA A 58 8.81 10.97 -3.97
N ALA A 59 7.88 10.04 -4.21
CA ALA A 59 6.92 10.12 -5.31
C ALA A 59 5.72 11.04 -5.02
N GLY A 60 5.68 11.70 -3.86
CA GLY A 60 4.57 12.56 -3.45
C GLY A 60 3.30 11.78 -3.10
N GLY A 61 3.41 10.49 -2.76
CA GLY A 61 2.30 9.66 -2.28
C GLY A 61 2.17 9.70 -0.76
N GLU A 62 1.07 9.15 -0.25
CA GLU A 62 0.75 9.14 1.17
C GLU A 62 0.73 7.71 1.69
N THR A 63 1.49 7.43 2.76
CA THR A 63 1.47 6.13 3.43
C THR A 63 0.53 6.16 4.63
N LEU A 64 -0.48 5.30 4.62
CA LEU A 64 -1.44 5.14 5.70
C LEU A 64 -1.21 3.80 6.41
N SER A 65 -1.41 3.80 7.71
CA SER A 65 -1.49 2.58 8.50
C SER A 65 -2.90 1.99 8.39
N LEU A 66 -3.06 0.69 8.64
CA LEU A 66 -4.40 0.06 8.67
C LEU A 66 -5.36 0.79 9.63
N HIS A 67 -4.86 1.26 10.78
CA HIS A 67 -5.62 2.05 11.74
C HIS A 67 -6.06 3.42 11.19
N GLU A 68 -5.18 4.09 10.45
CA GLU A 68 -5.47 5.40 9.86
C GLU A 68 -6.50 5.25 8.74
N LEU A 69 -6.36 4.22 7.91
CA LEU A 69 -7.36 3.88 6.89
C LEU A 69 -8.74 3.65 7.51
N MET A 70 -8.83 2.88 8.60
CA MET A 70 -10.10 2.62 9.29
C MET A 70 -10.72 3.89 9.88
N LYS A 71 -9.89 4.86 10.27
CA LYS A 71 -10.34 6.15 10.83
C LYS A 71 -10.78 7.13 9.72
N ASP A 72 -10.03 7.18 8.63
CA ASP A 72 -10.26 8.08 7.49
C ASP A 72 -11.41 7.58 6.60
N ASN A 73 -11.54 6.27 6.43
CA ASN A 73 -12.57 5.63 5.62
C ASN A 73 -13.18 4.41 6.32
N PRO A 74 -14.04 4.62 7.35
CA PRO A 74 -14.68 3.53 8.10
C PRO A 74 -15.63 2.68 7.25
N SER A 75 -16.07 3.19 6.09
CA SER A 75 -16.92 2.46 5.14
C SER A 75 -16.14 1.54 4.20
N GLY A 76 -14.81 1.66 4.11
CA GLY A 76 -13.98 0.84 3.21
C GLY A 76 -14.35 0.95 1.72
N LYS A 77 -15.03 2.03 1.31
CA LYS A 77 -15.41 2.26 -0.08
C LYS A 77 -14.17 2.66 -0.89
N GLU A 78 -14.02 2.10 -2.09
CA GLU A 78 -12.89 2.35 -3.01
C GLU A 78 -11.52 1.89 -2.50
N VAL A 79 -11.50 0.87 -1.63
CA VAL A 79 -10.26 0.24 -1.18
C VAL A 79 -9.88 -0.92 -2.12
N PHE A 80 -8.74 -0.77 -2.78
CA PHE A 80 -8.17 -1.80 -3.64
C PHE A 80 -7.23 -2.70 -2.84
N ILE A 81 -7.63 -3.95 -2.62
CA ILE A 81 -6.83 -4.90 -1.87
C ILE A 81 -5.79 -5.51 -2.82
N LEU A 82 -4.52 -5.23 -2.58
CA LEU A 82 -3.42 -5.71 -3.40
C LEU A 82 -2.73 -6.90 -2.72
N GLY A 83 -3.04 -8.08 -3.26
CA GLY A 83 -2.68 -9.43 -2.79
C GLY A 83 -1.53 -10.09 -3.56
#